data_AF-A0AAW7YV46-F1
#
_entry.id   AF-A0AAW7YV46-F1
#
_cell.length_a   1.000
_cell.length_b   1.000
_cell.length_c   1.000
_cell.angle_alpha   90.00
_cell.angle_beta   90.00
_cell.angle_gamma   90.00
#
_symmetry.space_group_name_H-M   'P 1'
#
loop_
_entity.id
_entity.type
_entity.pdbx_description
1 polymer ?
#
loop_
_entity_poly.entity_id
_entity_poly.type
_entity_poly.pdbx_seq_one_letter_code
_entity_poly.pdbx_strand_id
1 'polypeptide(L)'
;MERFSLDLPSPLYVFDENYFSNIVSDLQEKGFSIRPLGVPEFVIDALVACQDTLSKQAYRRAGIGRAQQFQHHEKVRSDEICWIDGTSSEGQLWLEWCEALRLYINRHLFMGLFSFESHFACYGPGNFYKRHLDAFKGQSNRMLSVVTYLNDDWQATEGGELVLYASEQDDIGERVLPEKGTIAIFLSEVFPHEVLTAKRERHSVAGWFRLNTSINENIDPPK
;
A
#
# COMPACT_ATOMS: atom_id res chain seq x y z
N MET A 1 5.47 4.07 -45.32
CA MET A 1 4.71 3.66 -44.13
C MET A 1 5.71 3.13 -43.13
N GLU A 2 6.29 4.01 -42.33
CA GLU A 2 7.13 3.60 -41.21
C GLU A 2 6.23 3.24 -40.04
N ARG A 3 6.28 1.98 -39.61
CA ARG A 3 5.67 1.55 -38.36
C ARG A 3 6.54 2.10 -37.23
N PHE A 4 6.01 3.05 -36.47
CA PHE A 4 6.53 3.34 -35.14
C PHE A 4 6.36 2.09 -34.28
N SER A 5 7.44 1.31 -34.11
CA SER A 5 7.53 0.37 -33.00
C SER A 5 7.64 1.22 -31.74
N LEU A 6 6.58 1.25 -30.95
CA LEU A 6 6.70 1.67 -29.56
C LEU A 6 7.47 0.54 -28.87
N ASP A 7 8.79 0.68 -28.84
CA ASP A 7 9.66 -0.16 -28.01
C ASP A 7 9.35 0.19 -26.55
N LEU A 8 8.26 -0.37 -26.03
CA LEU A 8 8.02 -0.41 -24.61
C LEU A 8 9.16 -1.25 -24.02
N PRO A 9 9.95 -0.73 -23.07
CA PRO A 9 10.97 -1.52 -22.41
C PRO A 9 10.31 -2.78 -21.86
N SER A 10 10.87 -3.94 -22.22
CA SER A 10 10.42 -5.20 -21.64
C SER A 10 10.62 -5.11 -20.12
N PRO A 11 9.68 -5.61 -19.31
CA PRO A 11 9.83 -5.53 -17.86
C PRO A 11 11.11 -6.25 -17.47
N LEU A 12 11.92 -5.61 -16.61
CA LEU A 12 13.20 -6.15 -16.14
C LEU A 12 13.01 -7.47 -15.38
N TYR A 13 11.81 -7.70 -14.83
CA TYR A 13 11.42 -8.91 -14.13
C TYR A 13 10.12 -9.51 -14.68
N VAL A 14 10.06 -10.84 -14.70
CA VAL A 14 8.83 -11.60 -14.94
C VAL A 14 8.42 -12.22 -13.62
N PHE A 15 7.22 -11.88 -13.13
CA PHE A 15 6.68 -12.38 -11.88
C PHE A 15 5.68 -13.52 -12.13
N ASP A 16 5.59 -14.46 -11.18
CA ASP A 16 4.57 -15.50 -11.23
C ASP A 16 3.17 -14.88 -11.07
N GLU A 17 2.34 -15.01 -12.10
CA GLU A 17 0.98 -14.47 -12.11
C GLU A 17 0.04 -15.15 -11.08
N ASN A 18 0.44 -16.27 -10.48
CA ASN A 18 -0.32 -16.91 -9.39
C ASN A 18 -0.49 -15.97 -8.19
N TYR A 19 0.49 -15.13 -7.89
CA TYR A 19 0.36 -14.10 -6.85
C TYR A 19 -0.79 -13.13 -7.18
N PHE A 20 -0.92 -12.76 -8.45
CA PHE A 20 -1.89 -11.75 -8.91
C PHE A 20 -3.30 -12.32 -9.11
N SER A 21 -3.41 -13.55 -9.64
CA SER A 21 -4.70 -14.19 -9.90
C SER A 21 -5.55 -14.33 -8.62
N ASN A 22 -4.91 -14.75 -7.53
CA ASN A 22 -5.55 -14.89 -6.22
C ASN A 22 -6.01 -13.54 -5.66
N ILE A 23 -5.24 -12.47 -5.88
CA ILE A 23 -5.62 -11.10 -5.48
C ILE A 23 -6.82 -10.63 -6.29
N VAL A 24 -6.81 -10.86 -7.61
CA VAL A 24 -7.90 -10.45 -8.51
C VAL A 24 -9.21 -11.16 -8.19
N SER A 25 -9.18 -12.48 -7.96
CA SER A 25 -10.37 -13.25 -7.58
C SER A 25 -11.00 -12.72 -6.30
N ASP A 26 -10.16 -12.47 -5.28
CA ASP A 26 -10.59 -11.91 -4.00
C ASP A 26 -11.17 -10.48 -4.16
N LEU A 27 -10.49 -9.61 -4.90
CA LEU A 27 -11.00 -8.25 -5.16
C LEU A 27 -12.34 -8.26 -5.89
N GLN A 28 -12.55 -9.20 -6.82
CA GLN A 28 -13.82 -9.34 -7.54
C GLN A 28 -14.95 -9.82 -6.63
N GLU A 29 -14.69 -10.80 -5.76
CA GLU A 29 -15.72 -11.44 -4.93
C GLU A 29 -16.08 -10.63 -3.69
N LYS A 30 -15.07 -10.07 -3.02
CA LYS A 30 -15.24 -9.43 -1.70
C LYS A 30 -14.72 -8.00 -1.62
N GLY A 31 -14.03 -7.47 -2.64
CA GLY A 31 -13.52 -6.09 -2.65
C GLY A 31 -12.24 -5.86 -1.84
N PHE A 32 -11.70 -6.90 -1.21
CA PHE A 32 -10.40 -6.92 -0.55
C PHE A 32 -9.71 -8.27 -0.77
N SER A 33 -8.42 -8.36 -0.49
CA SER A 33 -7.60 -9.58 -0.55
C SER A 33 -6.58 -9.52 0.57
N ILE A 34 -6.45 -10.59 1.36
CA ILE A 34 -5.40 -10.75 2.38
C ILE A 34 -4.67 -12.05 2.08
N ARG A 35 -3.36 -11.95 1.81
CA ARG A 35 -2.54 -13.08 1.37
C ARG A 35 -1.26 -13.13 2.19
N PRO A 36 -1.14 -14.07 3.15
CA PRO A 36 0.14 -14.45 3.72
C PRO A 36 1.08 -14.93 2.62
N LEU A 37 2.34 -14.50 2.67
CA LEU A 37 3.33 -14.79 1.62
C LEU A 37 2.81 -14.40 0.22
N GLY A 38 2.04 -13.31 0.12
CA GLY A 38 1.41 -12.87 -1.12
C GLY A 38 2.30 -12.01 -2.02
N VAL A 39 3.53 -11.76 -1.58
CA VAL A 39 4.58 -11.06 -2.33
C VAL A 39 5.78 -12.02 -2.45
N PRO A 40 6.45 -12.10 -3.62
CA PRO A 40 7.64 -12.91 -3.77
C PRO A 40 8.72 -12.56 -2.72
N GLU A 41 9.37 -13.57 -2.16
CA GLU A 41 10.35 -13.41 -1.08
C GLU A 41 11.46 -12.43 -1.45
N PHE A 42 12.00 -12.52 -2.67
CA PHE A 42 13.05 -11.62 -3.14
C PHE A 42 12.62 -10.14 -3.23
N VAL A 43 11.32 -9.86 -3.43
CA VAL A 43 10.78 -8.50 -3.41
C VAL A 43 10.64 -8.00 -1.97
N ILE A 44 10.24 -8.88 -1.04
CA ILE A 44 10.19 -8.57 0.40
C ILE A 44 11.60 -8.32 0.95
N ASP A 45 12.57 -9.14 0.59
CA ASP A 45 13.96 -8.96 1.02
C ASP A 45 14.56 -7.67 0.46
N ALA A 46 14.20 -7.29 -0.78
CA ALA A 46 14.57 -5.99 -1.31
C ALA A 46 13.96 -4.84 -0.49
N LEU A 47 12.68 -4.92 -0.11
CA LEU A 47 12.08 -3.91 0.77
C LEU A 47 12.78 -3.80 2.13
N VAL A 48 13.16 -4.92 2.75
CA VAL A 48 13.93 -4.94 4.00
C VAL A 48 15.30 -4.31 3.80
N ALA A 49 16.05 -4.74 2.77
CA ALA A 49 17.36 -4.18 2.45
C ALA A 49 17.29 -2.66 2.16
N CYS A 50 16.25 -2.22 1.44
CA CYS A 50 16.01 -0.81 1.22
C CYS A 50 15.80 -0.08 2.55
N GLN A 51 14.94 -0.61 3.43
CA GLN A 51 14.65 -0.02 4.73
C GLN A 51 15.91 0.08 5.62
N ASP A 52 16.77 -0.94 5.62
CA ASP A 52 18.00 -0.99 6.42
C ASP A 52 19.02 0.10 6.02
N THR A 53 18.99 0.56 4.77
CA THR A 53 19.86 1.65 4.30
C THR A 53 19.34 3.04 4.66
N LEU A 54 18.07 3.17 5.06
CA LEU A 54 17.45 4.46 5.36
C LEU A 54 17.89 4.94 6.74
N SER A 55 18.40 6.17 6.80
CA SER A 55 18.65 6.83 8.09
C SER A 55 17.33 7.20 8.77
N LYS A 56 17.32 7.27 10.11
CA LYS A 56 16.16 7.77 10.86
C LYS A 56 15.70 9.18 10.44
N GLN A 57 16.60 10.00 9.88
CA GLN A 57 16.27 11.35 9.39
C GLN A 57 15.51 11.34 8.06
N ALA A 58 15.54 10.22 7.32
CA ALA A 58 14.75 10.05 6.09
C ALA A 58 13.26 9.88 6.40
N TYR A 59 12.93 9.44 7.62
CA TYR A 59 11.56 9.29 8.09
C TYR A 59 11.01 10.64 8.55
N ARG A 60 9.75 10.90 8.19
CA ARG A 60 8.99 12.07 8.63
C ARG A 60 7.75 11.61 9.36
N ARG A 61 7.38 12.32 10.44
CA ARG A 61 6.08 12.10 11.09
C ARG A 61 4.96 12.25 10.07
N ALA A 62 4.11 11.25 10.02
CA ALA A 62 3.01 11.29 9.10
C ALA A 62 1.94 12.31 9.55
N GLY A 63 1.15 12.78 8.60
CA GLY A 63 0.07 13.74 8.85
C GLY A 63 -1.16 13.39 8.03
N ILE A 64 -2.23 14.15 8.26
CA ILE A 64 -3.53 13.95 7.63
C ILE A 64 -3.90 15.20 6.82
N GLY A 65 -4.44 15.02 5.62
CA GLY A 65 -4.94 16.10 4.74
C GLY A 65 -4.03 16.47 3.57
N ARG A 66 -4.58 17.20 2.59
CA ARG A 66 -3.85 17.72 1.40
C ARG A 66 -3.29 19.12 1.67
N ALA A 67 -2.10 19.40 1.13
CA ALA A 67 -1.48 20.73 1.05
C ALA A 67 -1.64 21.61 2.32
N GLN A 68 -2.47 22.67 2.24
CA GLN A 68 -2.66 23.70 3.28
C GLN A 68 -3.41 23.23 4.54
N GLN A 69 -3.96 22.02 4.54
CA GLN A 69 -4.65 21.42 5.68
C GLN A 69 -3.87 20.26 6.31
N PHE A 70 -2.56 20.14 6.02
CA PHE A 70 -1.70 19.15 6.66
C PHE A 70 -1.60 19.44 8.16
N GLN A 71 -2.40 18.73 8.95
CA GLN A 71 -2.36 18.83 10.40
C GLN A 71 -1.75 17.54 10.94
N HIS A 72 -0.67 17.69 11.71
CA HIS A 72 -0.10 16.61 12.52
C HIS A 72 -1.07 16.31 13.67
N HIS A 73 -2.04 15.43 13.41
CA HIS A 73 -2.93 14.93 14.44
C HIS A 73 -2.36 13.65 15.04
N GLU A 74 -1.42 13.80 15.98
CA GLU A 74 -0.88 12.67 16.78
C GLU A 74 -1.99 11.87 17.48
N LYS A 75 -3.14 12.50 17.70
CA LYS A 75 -4.33 11.84 18.25
C LYS A 75 -5.04 10.91 17.27
N VAL A 76 -4.65 10.90 16.00
CA VAL A 76 -5.27 10.10 14.93
C VAL A 76 -4.29 9.10 14.33
N ARG A 77 -3.05 9.53 14.07
CA ARG A 77 -1.95 8.63 13.65
C ARG A 77 -0.62 9.07 14.28
N SER A 78 0.23 8.12 14.62
CA SER A 78 1.52 8.41 15.26
C SER A 78 2.72 7.73 14.60
N ASP A 79 2.56 7.24 13.37
CA ASP A 79 3.63 6.61 12.59
C ASP A 79 4.56 7.61 11.89
N GLU A 80 5.74 7.09 11.54
CA GLU A 80 6.74 7.78 10.72
C GLU A 80 6.82 7.11 9.35
N ILE A 81 6.90 7.93 8.29
CA ILE A 81 6.88 7.45 6.91
C ILE A 81 8.10 7.90 6.12
N CYS A 82 8.50 7.07 5.15
CA CYS A 82 9.55 7.39 4.18
C CYS A 82 9.09 6.92 2.78
N TRP A 83 8.95 7.86 1.83
CA TRP A 83 8.45 7.55 0.49
C TRP A 83 9.42 6.66 -0.29
N ILE A 84 8.87 5.73 -1.07
CA ILE A 84 9.63 4.90 -2.00
C ILE A 84 9.48 5.51 -3.38
N ASP A 85 10.56 6.10 -3.88
CA ASP A 85 10.59 6.88 -5.14
C ASP A 85 11.37 6.17 -6.26
N GLY A 86 11.86 4.96 -6.02
CA GLY A 86 12.62 4.17 -7.00
C GLY A 86 14.07 4.64 -7.19
N THR A 87 14.61 5.47 -6.28
CA THR A 87 16.02 5.90 -6.34
C THR A 87 17.01 4.80 -5.99
N SER A 88 16.59 3.78 -5.22
CA SER A 88 17.35 2.56 -4.98
C SER A 88 16.90 1.42 -5.91
N SER A 89 17.80 0.50 -6.23
CA SER A 89 17.48 -0.72 -6.99
C SER A 89 16.39 -1.56 -6.31
N GLU A 90 16.42 -1.60 -4.99
CA GLU A 90 15.50 -2.34 -4.14
C GLU A 90 14.11 -1.72 -4.14
N GLY A 91 14.03 -0.38 -4.01
CA GLY A 91 12.79 0.37 -4.14
C GLY A 91 12.22 0.27 -5.55
N GLN A 92 13.06 0.29 -6.57
CA GLN A 92 12.65 0.11 -7.96
C GLN A 92 12.03 -1.28 -8.17
N LEU A 93 12.63 -2.35 -7.63
CA LEU A 93 12.09 -3.70 -7.73
C LEU A 93 10.67 -3.81 -7.14
N TRP A 94 10.43 -3.19 -5.99
CA TRP A 94 9.08 -3.10 -5.41
C TRP A 94 8.09 -2.39 -6.35
N LEU A 95 8.48 -1.24 -6.90
CA LEU A 95 7.62 -0.48 -7.80
C LEU A 95 7.32 -1.25 -9.10
N GLU A 96 8.28 -2.01 -9.62
CA GLU A 96 8.09 -2.87 -10.80
C GLU A 96 7.15 -4.05 -10.51
N TRP A 97 7.23 -4.64 -9.31
CA TRP A 97 6.26 -5.65 -8.88
C TRP A 97 4.83 -5.07 -8.79
N CYS A 98 4.68 -3.89 -8.19
CA CYS A 98 3.39 -3.21 -8.12
C CYS A 98 2.86 -2.80 -9.51
N GLU A 99 3.74 -2.44 -10.44
CA GLU A 99 3.36 -2.14 -11.82
C GLU A 99 2.85 -3.40 -12.55
N ALA A 100 3.52 -4.54 -12.38
CA ALA A 100 3.05 -5.81 -12.92
C ALA A 100 1.67 -6.19 -12.36
N LEU A 101 1.47 -6.03 -11.04
CA LEU A 101 0.18 -6.22 -10.38
C LEU A 101 -0.89 -5.26 -10.94
N ARG A 102 -0.57 -3.97 -11.11
CA ARG A 102 -1.49 -2.96 -11.67
C ARG A 102 -1.98 -3.35 -13.06
N LEU A 103 -1.05 -3.75 -13.92
CA LEU A 103 -1.37 -4.19 -15.28
C LEU A 103 -2.23 -5.46 -15.26
N TYR A 104 -1.93 -6.41 -14.37
CA TYR A 104 -2.72 -7.61 -14.21
C TYR A 104 -4.15 -7.30 -13.74
N ILE A 105 -4.31 -6.46 -12.70
CA ILE A 105 -5.63 -6.01 -12.21
C ILE A 105 -6.41 -5.32 -13.32
N ASN A 106 -5.80 -4.39 -14.05
CA ASN A 106 -6.47 -3.67 -15.13
C ASN A 106 -6.98 -4.58 -16.24
N ARG A 107 -6.22 -5.62 -16.60
CA ARG A 107 -6.63 -6.58 -17.63
C ARG A 107 -7.86 -7.39 -17.22
N HIS A 108 -8.02 -7.69 -15.93
CA HIS A 108 -9.05 -8.61 -15.45
C HIS A 108 -10.27 -7.92 -14.84
N LEU A 109 -10.07 -6.77 -14.18
CA LEU A 109 -11.11 -6.04 -13.46
C LEU A 109 -11.49 -4.71 -14.12
N PHE A 110 -10.80 -4.31 -15.20
CA PHE A 110 -11.04 -3.05 -15.92
C PHE A 110 -11.06 -1.80 -15.03
N MET A 111 -10.27 -1.80 -13.95
CA MET A 111 -10.30 -0.72 -12.95
C MET A 111 -9.65 0.60 -13.41
N GLY A 112 -8.92 0.61 -14.53
CA GLY A 112 -8.30 1.82 -15.07
C GLY A 112 -7.23 2.44 -14.17
N LEU A 113 -6.61 1.65 -13.29
CA LEU A 113 -5.53 2.07 -12.41
C LEU A 113 -4.41 2.67 -13.26
N PHE A 114 -3.86 3.81 -12.89
CA PHE A 114 -2.95 4.60 -13.70
C PHE A 114 -1.57 4.73 -13.08
N SER A 115 -1.50 5.15 -11.82
CA SER A 115 -0.25 5.33 -11.08
C SER A 115 -0.27 4.62 -9.74
N PHE A 116 0.91 4.44 -9.15
CA PHE A 116 1.11 3.87 -7.82
C PHE A 116 2.07 4.75 -7.03
N GLU A 117 1.72 5.02 -5.79
CA GLU A 117 2.59 5.72 -4.83
C GLU A 117 2.68 4.87 -3.56
N SER A 118 3.85 4.80 -2.92
CA SER A 118 4.02 4.02 -1.69
C SER A 118 5.10 4.57 -0.79
N HIS A 119 5.02 4.21 0.49
CA HIS A 119 5.99 4.61 1.50
C HIS A 119 6.17 3.51 2.54
N PHE A 120 7.37 3.42 3.12
CA PHE A 120 7.56 2.74 4.39
C PHE A 120 6.75 3.45 5.47
N ALA A 121 6.22 2.69 6.42
CA ALA A 121 5.56 3.17 7.62
C ALA A 121 6.09 2.40 8.83
N CYS A 122 6.63 3.14 9.79
CA CYS A 122 7.17 2.62 11.04
C CYS A 122 6.30 3.08 12.23
N TYR A 123 5.81 2.11 12.99
CA TYR A 123 5.04 2.32 14.21
C TYR A 123 5.89 1.83 15.38
N GLY A 124 6.34 2.75 16.23
CA GLY A 124 6.98 2.38 17.50
C GLY A 124 5.98 1.75 18.49
N PRO A 125 6.47 1.17 19.60
CA PRO A 125 5.62 0.66 20.66
C PRO A 125 4.64 1.75 21.14
N GLY A 126 3.34 1.42 21.22
CA GLY A 126 2.30 2.37 21.59
C GLY A 126 1.68 3.14 20.43
N ASN A 127 2.29 3.13 19.24
CA ASN A 127 1.75 3.84 18.07
C ASN A 127 0.55 3.11 17.47
N PHE A 128 -0.32 3.89 16.82
CA PHE A 128 -1.59 3.43 16.25
C PHE A 128 -1.98 4.30 15.05
N TYR A 129 -3.01 3.84 14.34
CA TYR A 129 -3.73 4.64 13.36
C TYR A 129 -5.23 4.40 13.56
N LYS A 130 -5.99 5.42 13.92
CA LYS A 130 -7.44 5.27 14.19
C LYS A 130 -8.23 4.95 12.93
N ARG A 131 -9.36 4.26 13.12
CA ARG A 131 -10.34 3.97 12.08
C ARG A 131 -10.56 5.14 11.12
N HIS A 132 -10.38 4.87 9.83
CA HIS A 132 -10.48 5.85 8.75
C HIS A 132 -10.73 5.18 7.38
N LEU A 133 -11.05 6.00 6.38
CA LEU A 133 -11.02 5.64 4.97
C LEU A 133 -9.82 6.30 4.27
N ASP A 134 -9.25 5.61 3.30
CA ASP A 134 -8.15 6.13 2.47
C ASP A 134 -8.64 7.03 1.33
N ALA A 135 -9.90 6.87 0.95
CA ALA A 135 -10.58 7.66 -0.05
C ALA A 135 -11.99 8.02 0.42
N PHE A 136 -12.31 9.32 0.46
CA PHE A 136 -13.69 9.76 0.56
C PHE A 136 -14.33 9.73 -0.82
N LYS A 137 -15.58 9.24 -0.91
CA LYS A 137 -16.34 9.10 -2.16
C LYS A 137 -16.29 10.39 -2.98
N GLY A 138 -15.80 10.27 -4.22
CA GLY A 138 -15.72 11.37 -5.19
C GLY A 138 -14.65 12.44 -4.91
N GLN A 139 -13.85 12.30 -3.86
CA GLN A 139 -12.82 13.29 -3.48
C GLN A 139 -11.39 12.77 -3.62
N SER A 140 -11.21 11.47 -3.85
CA SER A 140 -9.90 10.84 -4.00
C SER A 140 -9.83 10.06 -5.32
N ASN A 141 -8.65 10.04 -5.92
CA ASN A 141 -8.38 9.16 -7.06
C ASN A 141 -7.73 7.84 -6.64
N ARG A 142 -7.58 7.58 -5.33
CA ARG A 142 -7.10 6.31 -4.79
C ARG A 142 -8.21 5.27 -4.89
N MET A 143 -7.97 4.22 -5.67
CA MET A 143 -8.93 3.14 -5.93
C MET A 143 -8.66 1.92 -5.06
N LEU A 144 -7.39 1.55 -4.94
CA LEU A 144 -6.95 0.42 -4.14
C LEU A 144 -5.87 0.88 -3.17
N SER A 145 -6.02 0.48 -1.93
CA SER A 145 -5.00 0.58 -0.89
C SER A 145 -4.24 -0.75 -0.85
N VAL A 146 -2.93 -0.65 -0.65
CA VAL A 146 -2.01 -1.79 -0.57
C VAL A 146 -1.22 -1.64 0.73
N VAL A 147 -1.16 -2.69 1.53
CA VAL A 147 -0.30 -2.77 2.71
C VAL A 147 0.45 -4.10 2.67
N THR A 148 1.77 -4.07 2.73
CA THR A 148 2.61 -5.28 2.93
C THR A 148 3.47 -5.12 4.16
N TYR A 149 3.79 -6.24 4.83
CA TYR A 149 4.47 -6.23 6.12
C TYR A 149 5.87 -6.82 6.05
N LEU A 150 6.74 -6.35 6.96
CA LEU A 150 8.18 -6.66 6.96
C LEU A 150 8.65 -7.25 8.30
N ASN A 151 7.74 -7.72 9.16
CA ASN A 151 8.07 -8.06 10.54
C ASN A 151 8.25 -9.58 10.73
N ASP A 152 9.46 -9.98 11.08
CA ASP A 152 9.78 -11.39 11.38
C ASP A 152 9.13 -11.84 12.69
N ASP A 153 8.64 -13.09 12.72
CA ASP A 153 8.16 -13.80 13.92
C ASP A 153 7.07 -13.06 14.74
N TRP A 154 6.21 -12.27 14.10
CA TRP A 154 5.15 -11.52 14.78
C TRP A 154 4.19 -12.45 15.53
N GLN A 155 3.88 -12.10 16.79
CA GLN A 155 2.95 -12.87 17.61
C GLN A 155 1.65 -12.08 17.85
N ALA A 156 0.50 -12.77 17.88
CA ALA A 156 -0.79 -12.14 18.15
C ALA A 156 -0.84 -11.37 19.49
N THR A 157 -0.01 -11.75 20.47
CA THR A 157 0.09 -11.06 21.76
C THR A 157 0.76 -9.69 21.67
N GLU A 158 1.42 -9.37 20.56
CA GLU A 158 2.14 -8.11 20.30
C GLU A 158 1.24 -6.99 19.77
N GLY A 159 -0.02 -7.31 19.40
CA GLY A 159 -0.96 -6.34 18.83
C GLY A 159 -0.53 -5.87 17.44
N GLY A 160 -0.80 -4.61 17.09
CA GLY A 160 -0.34 -4.00 15.83
C GLY A 160 -1.10 -4.44 14.58
N GLU A 161 -2.23 -5.13 14.72
CA GLU A 161 -3.01 -5.62 13.59
C GLU A 161 -3.59 -4.48 12.77
N LEU A 162 -3.67 -4.68 11.45
CA LEU A 162 -4.62 -3.95 10.64
C LEU A 162 -6.00 -4.58 10.85
N VAL A 163 -7.01 -3.77 11.06
CA VAL A 163 -8.41 -4.21 11.10
C VAL A 163 -9.14 -3.58 9.92
N LEU A 164 -9.74 -4.40 9.06
CA LEU A 164 -10.58 -3.97 7.95
C LEU A 164 -12.06 -4.16 8.33
N TYR A 165 -12.84 -3.09 8.31
CA TYR A 165 -14.26 -3.14 8.63
C TYR A 165 -15.12 -3.16 7.37
N ALA A 166 -16.21 -3.92 7.38
CA ALA A 166 -17.14 -4.01 6.25
C ALA A 166 -18.00 -2.74 6.08
N SER A 167 -18.17 -1.94 7.14
CA SER A 167 -18.91 -0.68 7.15
C SER A 167 -18.54 0.12 8.40
N GLU A 168 -18.94 1.38 8.54
CA GLU A 168 -18.73 2.18 9.76
C GLU A 168 -19.44 1.63 11.02
N GLN A 169 -20.42 0.73 10.86
CA GLN A 169 -21.16 0.10 11.96
C GLN A 169 -20.61 -1.28 12.34
N ASP A 170 -19.64 -1.80 11.58
CA ASP A 170 -18.96 -3.04 11.91
C ASP A 170 -17.92 -2.78 13.00
N ASP A 171 -18.07 -3.43 14.15
CA ASP A 171 -17.18 -3.34 15.30
C ASP A 171 -16.26 -4.56 15.45
N ILE A 172 -16.40 -5.57 14.58
CA ILE A 172 -15.60 -6.80 14.62
C ILE A 172 -14.40 -6.65 13.68
N GLY A 173 -14.67 -6.40 12.40
CA GLY A 173 -13.67 -6.31 11.34
C GLY A 173 -12.85 -7.60 11.10
N GLU A 174 -12.20 -7.64 9.94
CA GLU A 174 -11.22 -8.68 9.57
C GLU A 174 -9.83 -8.24 10.05
N ARG A 175 -9.16 -9.08 10.84
CA ARG A 175 -7.86 -8.75 11.46
C ARG A 175 -6.71 -9.37 10.68
N VAL A 176 -5.71 -8.55 10.38
CA VAL A 176 -4.50 -8.96 9.67
C VAL A 176 -3.29 -8.75 10.59
N LEU A 177 -2.63 -9.86 10.93
CA LEU A 177 -1.35 -9.80 11.62
C LEU A 177 -0.28 -9.21 10.68
N PRO A 178 0.59 -8.31 11.16
CA PRO A 178 1.59 -7.67 10.33
C PRO A 178 2.82 -8.59 10.11
N GLU A 179 2.59 -9.84 9.74
CA GLU A 179 3.65 -10.84 9.51
C GLU A 179 4.36 -10.61 8.17
N LYS A 180 5.70 -10.73 8.16
CA LYS A 180 6.54 -10.54 6.97
C LYS A 180 5.98 -11.27 5.74
N GLY A 181 5.89 -10.55 4.62
CA GLY A 181 5.39 -11.08 3.34
C GLY A 181 3.88 -11.18 3.22
N THR A 182 3.12 -10.91 4.29
CA THR A 182 1.67 -10.75 4.20
C THR A 182 1.33 -9.46 3.47
N ILE A 183 0.40 -9.51 2.52
CA ILE A 183 -0.14 -8.36 1.81
C ILE A 183 -1.66 -8.28 1.96
N ALA A 184 -2.15 -7.08 2.23
CA ALA A 184 -3.57 -6.72 2.22
C ALA A 184 -3.81 -5.69 1.11
N ILE A 185 -4.81 -5.93 0.26
CA ILE A 185 -5.24 -5.01 -0.81
C ILE A 185 -6.74 -4.84 -0.71
N PHE A 186 -7.24 -3.61 -0.73
CA PHE A 186 -8.67 -3.36 -0.56
C PHE A 186 -9.12 -2.07 -1.26
N LEU A 187 -10.41 -2.01 -1.61
CA LEU A 187 -11.03 -0.82 -2.19
C LEU A 187 -10.96 0.37 -1.21
N SER A 188 -10.23 1.42 -1.59
CA SER A 188 -9.87 2.53 -0.69
C SER A 188 -11.08 3.32 -0.15
N GLU A 189 -12.20 3.31 -0.87
CA GLU A 189 -13.43 4.03 -0.51
C GLU A 189 -14.48 3.16 0.21
N VAL A 190 -14.24 1.85 0.32
CA VAL A 190 -15.23 0.89 0.81
C VAL A 190 -14.91 0.41 2.21
N PHE A 191 -13.64 0.19 2.54
CA PHE A 191 -13.24 -0.45 3.79
C PHE A 191 -12.63 0.54 4.78
N PRO A 192 -13.41 1.03 5.78
CA PRO A 192 -12.83 1.68 6.94
C PRO A 192 -11.83 0.74 7.59
N HIS A 193 -10.72 1.27 8.07
CA HIS A 193 -9.69 0.45 8.66
C HIS A 193 -8.87 1.19 9.70
N GLU A 194 -8.29 0.42 10.63
CA GLU A 194 -7.43 0.95 11.68
C GLU A 194 -6.20 0.08 11.91
N VAL A 195 -5.16 0.67 12.46
CA VAL A 195 -3.98 -0.04 12.96
C VAL A 195 -4.02 0.01 14.47
N LEU A 196 -4.21 -1.16 15.08
CA LEU A 196 -4.21 -1.31 16.53
C LEU A 196 -2.83 -0.99 17.10
N THR A 197 -2.80 -0.68 18.39
CA THR A 197 -1.55 -0.40 19.09
C THR A 197 -0.61 -1.59 19.06
N ALA A 198 0.61 -1.37 18.58
CA ALA A 198 1.68 -2.37 18.61
C ALA A 198 2.48 -2.28 19.93
N LYS A 199 2.98 -3.42 20.42
CA LYS A 199 3.85 -3.49 21.62
C LYS A 199 5.35 -3.49 21.29
N ARG A 200 5.69 -3.68 20.01
CA ARG A 200 7.04 -3.55 19.47
C ARG A 200 7.03 -2.78 18.15
N GLU A 201 8.21 -2.49 17.61
CA GLU A 201 8.34 -1.79 16.33
C GLU A 201 7.68 -2.58 15.21
N ARG A 202 6.79 -1.93 14.46
CA ARG A 202 6.02 -2.50 13.36
C ARG A 202 6.33 -1.76 12.06
N HIS A 203 6.91 -2.48 11.12
CA HIS A 203 7.25 -2.04 9.78
C HIS A 203 6.25 -2.54 8.75
N SER A 204 5.89 -1.65 7.83
CA SER A 204 5.05 -1.96 6.69
C SER A 204 5.41 -1.05 5.52
N VAL A 205 5.01 -1.44 4.32
CA VAL A 205 4.89 -0.53 3.18
C VAL A 205 3.40 -0.33 2.92
N ALA A 206 2.96 0.92 2.90
CA ALA A 206 1.62 1.31 2.52
C ALA A 206 1.66 2.05 1.17
N GLY A 207 0.68 1.82 0.31
CA GLY A 207 0.61 2.47 -0.99
C GLY A 207 -0.78 2.47 -1.59
N TRP A 208 -0.95 3.23 -2.68
CA TRP A 208 -2.24 3.41 -3.32
C TRP A 208 -2.13 3.37 -4.84
N PHE A 209 -2.98 2.57 -5.48
CA PHE A 209 -3.22 2.66 -6.92
C PHE A 209 -4.24 3.76 -7.21
N ARG A 210 -3.93 4.63 -8.17
CA ARG A 210 -4.71 5.84 -8.44
C ARG A 210 -5.22 5.89 -9.87
N LEU A 211 -6.38 6.51 -10.12
CA LEU A 211 -6.84 6.90 -11.45
C LEU A 211 -6.10 8.15 -11.96
N ASN A 212 -6.05 8.28 -13.29
CA ASN A 212 -5.61 9.51 -13.92
C ASN A 212 -6.67 10.62 -13.71
N THR A 213 -6.29 11.71 -13.05
CA THR A 213 -7.17 12.85 -12.76
C THR A 213 -7.13 13.97 -13.80
N SER A 214 -6.36 13.83 -14.88
CA SER A 214 -6.21 14.87 -15.92
C SER A 214 -7.48 15.20 -16.73
N ILE A 215 -8.66 14.72 -16.32
CA ILE A 215 -9.92 14.88 -17.06
C ILE A 215 -10.65 16.19 -16.70
N ASN A 216 -10.25 16.94 -15.65
CA ASN A 216 -10.94 18.16 -15.18
C ASN A 216 -10.01 19.34 -14.81
N GLU A 217 -9.06 19.73 -15.67
CA GLU A 217 -8.22 20.95 -15.56
C GLU A 217 -7.52 21.26 -14.21
N ASN A 218 -7.48 20.33 -13.27
CA ASN A 218 -6.65 20.39 -12.08
C ASN A 218 -5.65 19.25 -12.13
N ILE A 219 -4.42 19.59 -12.50
CA ILE A 219 -3.27 18.71 -12.37
C ILE A 219 -3.03 18.53 -10.88
N ASP A 220 -3.31 17.35 -10.33
CA ASP A 220 -2.82 16.96 -9.02
C ASP A 220 -1.35 16.58 -9.22
N PRO A 221 -0.38 17.39 -8.78
CA PRO A 221 1.01 17.07 -9.03
C PRO A 221 1.36 15.77 -8.29
N PRO A 222 2.15 14.87 -8.90
CA PRO A 222 2.79 13.81 -8.15
C PRO A 222 3.63 14.46 -7.04
N LYS A 223 3.54 13.93 -5.81
CA LYS A 223 4.44 14.30 -4.73
C LYS A 223 5.74 13.52 -4.86
#